data_AF-A0A349M098-F1
#
_entry.id   AF-A0A349M098-F1
#
_cell.length_a   1.000
_cell.length_b   1.000
_cell.length_c   1.000
_cell.angle_alpha   90.00
_cell.angle_beta   90.00
_cell.angle_gamma   90.00
#
_symmetry.space_group_name_H-M   'P 1'
#
loop_
_entity.id
_entity.type
_entity.pdbx_description
1 polymer ?
#
loop_
_entity_poly.entity_id
_entity_poly.type
_entity_poly.pdbx_seq_one_letter_code
_entity_poly.pdbx_strand_id
1 'polypeptide(L)'
;GYSIIDLGSTNGTFVNEQRLTPHSSRMLVSGDRVRIGGTVFSYEAREPEPFAPTVYGGSPGQGNTPAFEPTVAVPPPVNYRSHAQQSYPQTPP
;
A
#
# COMPACT_ATOMS: atom_id res chain seq x y z
N GLY A 1 -0.07 10.51 3.56
CA GLY A 1 1.38 10.36 3.39
C GLY A 1 2.00 10.00 4.72
N TYR A 2 3.19 9.40 4.71
CA TYR A 2 3.95 9.07 5.91
C TYR A 2 5.24 9.88 5.95
N SER A 3 5.80 10.03 7.16
CA SER A 3 7.02 10.79 7.37
C SER A 3 7.96 10.07 8.31
N ILE A 4 9.24 10.39 8.19
CA ILE A 4 10.30 9.90 9.05
C ILE A 4 10.99 11.05 9.76
N ILE A 5 11.32 10.84 11.04
CA ILE A 5 12.06 11.78 11.87
C ILE A 5 13.19 10.98 12.54
N ASP A 6 14.42 11.47 12.43
CA ASP A 6 15.54 10.95 13.22
C ASP A 6 15.48 11.51 14.65
N LEU A 7 15.39 10.66 15.67
CA LEU A 7 15.26 11.09 17.08
C LEU A 7 16.62 11.30 17.78
N GLY A 8 17.68 11.55 17.02
CA GLY A 8 19.04 11.66 17.56
C GLY A 8 19.77 10.32 17.57
N SER A 9 19.57 9.50 16.54
CA SER A 9 20.29 8.24 16.41
C SER A 9 21.81 8.45 16.35
N THR A 10 22.57 7.59 17.04
CA THR A 10 24.05 7.70 17.12
C THR A 10 24.71 7.70 15.75
N ASN A 11 24.25 6.82 14.85
CA ASN A 11 24.82 6.67 13.51
C ASN A 11 24.05 7.49 12.44
N GLY A 12 22.97 8.16 12.82
CA GLY A 12 22.08 8.86 11.91
C GLY A 12 21.10 7.96 11.15
N THR A 13 20.06 8.61 10.63
CA THR A 13 19.13 8.05 9.64
C THR A 13 19.32 8.74 8.29
N PHE A 14 19.19 8.00 7.19
CA PHE A 14 19.39 8.46 5.83
C PHE A 14 18.20 8.07 4.95
N VAL A 15 17.83 8.92 4.01
CA VAL A 15 16.86 8.62 2.95
C VAL A 15 17.53 8.90 1.62
N ASN A 16 17.63 7.88 0.76
CA ASN A 16 18.35 7.93 -0.52
C ASN A 16 19.79 8.47 -0.35
N GLU A 17 20.52 7.92 0.63
CA GLU A 17 21.87 8.33 1.05
C GLU A 17 22.02 9.78 1.55
N GLN A 18 20.93 10.54 1.64
CA GLN A 18 20.93 11.85 2.27
C GLN A 18 20.62 11.71 3.77
N ARG A 19 21.56 12.14 4.62
CA ARG A 19 21.36 12.13 6.08
C ARG A 19 20.24 13.09 6.47
N LEU A 20 19.37 12.67 7.37
CA LEU A 20 18.34 13.52 7.95
C LEU A 20 18.94 14.46 8.99
N THR A 21 18.40 15.68 9.06
CA THR A 21 18.62 16.54 10.23
C THR A 21 17.82 15.98 11.41
N PRO A 22 18.44 15.75 12.58
CA PRO A 22 17.73 15.26 13.76
C PRO A 22 16.52 16.13 14.12
N HIS A 23 15.45 15.49 14.58
CA HIS A 23 14.17 16.08 14.96
C HIS A 23 13.44 16.87 13.86
N SER A 24 13.89 16.74 12.61
CA SER A 24 13.21 17.29 11.43
C SER A 24 12.46 16.20 10.68
N SER A 25 11.22 16.47 10.30
CA SER A 25 10.38 15.54 9.55
C SER A 25 10.67 15.59 8.06
N ARG A 26 10.85 14.42 7.44
CA ARG A 26 10.94 14.25 5.99
C ARG A 26 9.78 13.39 5.50
N MET A 27 9.05 13.85 4.49
CA MET A 27 8.04 13.02 3.82
C MET A 27 8.70 11.85 3.09
N LEU A 28 8.06 10.68 3.20
CA LEU A 28 8.42 9.50 2.44
C LEU A 28 7.56 9.39 1.18
N VAL A 29 8.20 8.95 0.10
CA VAL A 29 7.56 8.61 -1.17
C VAL A 29 7.83 7.13 -1.47
N SER A 30 6.85 6.42 -2.04
CA SER A 30 7.03 5.00 -2.40
C SER A 30 8.28 4.81 -3.25
N GLY A 31 9.06 3.78 -2.94
CA GLY A 31 10.37 3.51 -3.52
C GLY A 31 11.56 4.11 -2.76
N ASP A 32 11.34 4.98 -1.76
CA ASP A 32 12.44 5.54 -0.96
C ASP A 32 13.26 4.44 -0.25
N ARG A 33 14.59 4.58 -0.30
CA ARG A 33 15.52 3.73 0.49
C ARG A 33 15.88 4.43 1.78
N VAL A 34 15.52 3.82 2.90
CA VAL A 34 15.78 4.34 4.25
C VAL A 34 16.89 3.52 4.89
N ARG A 35 17.99 4.17 5.31
CA ARG A 35 19.06 3.53 6.06
C ARG A 35 19.10 4.02 7.50
N ILE A 36 19.03 3.10 8.46
CA ILE A 36 19.14 3.38 9.89
C ILE A 36 20.37 2.63 10.39
N GLY A 37 21.41 3.36 10.80
CA GLY A 37 22.71 2.75 11.06
C GLY A 37 23.23 1.98 9.83
N GLY A 38 23.42 0.67 9.98
CA GLY A 38 23.89 -0.24 8.92
C GLY A 38 22.79 -0.97 8.14
N THR A 39 21.52 -0.82 8.52
CA THR A 39 20.40 -1.56 7.92
C THR A 39 19.65 -0.69 6.91
N VAL A 40 19.30 -1.26 5.75
CA VAL A 40 18.58 -0.56 4.68
C VAL A 40 17.19 -1.17 4.50
N PHE A 41 16.18 -0.32 4.46
CA PHE A 41 14.77 -0.62 4.20
C PHE A 41 14.33 0.04 2.90
N SER A 42 13.35 -0.56 2.22
CA SER A 42 12.59 0.07 1.14
C SER A 42 11.22 0.45 1.67
N TYR A 43 10.80 1.70 1.45
CA TYR A 43 9.46 2.16 1.79
C TYR A 43 8.54 1.96 0.58
N GLU A 44 7.49 1.17 0.76
CA GLU A 44 6.47 0.94 -0.26
C GLU A 44 5.10 1.34 0.30
N ALA A 45 4.43 2.25 -0.39
CA ALA A 45 3.06 2.61 -0.09
C ALA A 45 2.17 2.15 -1.24
N ARG A 46 1.13 1.38 -0.95
CA ARG A 46 0.04 1.21 -1.92
C ARG A 46 -0.69 2.53 -2.01
N GLU A 47 -0.66 3.16 -3.18
CA GLU A 47 -1.69 4.12 -3.49
C GLU A 47 -3.05 3.40 -3.42
N PRO A 48 -4.07 4.00 -2.78
CA PRO A 48 -5.40 3.45 -2.90
C PRO A 48 -5.75 3.49 -4.39
N GLU A 49 -5.84 2.30 -5.00
CA GLU A 49 -6.48 2.14 -6.30
C GLU A 49 -7.79 2.91 -6.22
N PRO A 50 -8.06 3.85 -7.13
CA PRO A 50 -9.32 4.56 -7.13
C PRO A 50 -10.42 3.51 -7.29
N PHE A 51 -11.07 3.16 -6.18
CA PHE A 51 -12.27 2.34 -6.22
C PHE A 51 -13.24 3.15 -7.07
N ALA A 52 -13.55 2.67 -8.28
CA ALA A 52 -14.59 3.28 -9.07
C ALA A 52 -15.82 3.41 -8.17
N PRO A 53 -16.45 4.60 -8.09
CA PRO A 53 -17.63 4.76 -7.26
C PRO A 53 -18.65 3.70 -7.66
N THR A 54 -18.98 2.80 -6.74
CA THR A 54 -20.07 1.84 -6.94
C THR A 54 -21.33 2.67 -7.10
N VAL A 55 -22.01 2.50 -8.23
CA VAL A 55 -23.19 3.24 -8.69
C VAL A 55 -24.00 3.88 -7.56
N TYR A 56 -24.15 5.20 -7.62
CA TYR A 56 -25.12 5.93 -6.80
C TYR A 56 -26.51 5.41 -7.18
N GLY A 57 -27.22 4.77 -6.25
CA GLY A 57 -28.59 4.33 -6.46
C GLY A 57 -29.50 5.55 -6.67
N GLY A 58 -29.80 5.88 -7.92
CA GLY A 58 -30.84 6.85 -8.24
C GLY A 58 -32.20 6.29 -7.83
N SER A 59 -32.92 6.99 -6.96
CA SER A 59 -34.32 6.67 -6.64
C SER A 59 -35.15 6.58 -7.92
N PRO A 60 -35.95 5.52 -8.13
CA PRO A 60 -36.74 5.37 -9.34
C PRO A 60 -37.92 6.35 -9.29
N GLY A 61 -37.90 7.39 -10.14
CA GLY A 61 -39.02 8.34 -10.23
C GLY A 61 -38.86 9.55 -11.14
N GLN A 62 -37.67 9.87 -11.64
CA GLN A 62 -37.49 10.89 -12.68
C GLN A 62 -36.49 10.39 -13.72
N GLY A 63 -36.90 10.44 -14.99
CA GLY A 63 -36.20 9.86 -16.12
C GLY A 63 -34.73 10.26 -16.19
N ASN A 64 -33.86 9.27 -16.04
CA ASN A 64 -32.46 9.24 -16.46
C ASN A 64 -32.05 7.76 -16.43
N THR A 65 -32.18 7.07 -17.56
CA THR A 65 -31.66 5.72 -17.73
C THR A 65 -30.17 5.79 -18.06
N PRO A 66 -29.24 5.23 -17.25
CA PRO A 66 -27.94 4.85 -17.78
C PRO A 66 -28.17 3.66 -18.72
N ALA A 67 -27.86 3.82 -20.00
CA ALA A 67 -28.07 2.82 -21.04
C ALA A 67 -27.10 1.60 -20.95
N PHE A 68 -26.32 1.49 -19.88
CA PHE A 68 -25.31 0.45 -19.70
C PHE A 68 -25.24 0.02 -18.23
N GLU A 69 -25.24 -1.29 -18.00
CA GLU A 69 -24.89 -1.84 -16.69
C GLU A 69 -23.39 -1.68 -16.44
N PRO A 70 -22.96 -1.31 -15.21
CA PRO A 70 -21.55 -1.32 -14.86
C PRO A 70 -21.01 -2.76 -14.95
N THR A 71 -20.23 -3.06 -15.97
CA THR A 71 -19.48 -4.32 -16.01
C THR A 71 -18.37 -4.22 -14.97
N VAL A 72 -18.40 -5.09 -13.96
CA VAL A 72 -17.28 -5.29 -13.03
C VAL A 72 -16.06 -5.65 -13.87
N ALA A 73 -15.05 -4.80 -13.89
CA ALA A 73 -13.77 -5.14 -14.52
C ALA A 73 -13.25 -6.41 -13.82
N VAL A 74 -13.17 -7.51 -14.57
CA VAL A 74 -12.65 -8.78 -14.08
C VAL A 74 -11.23 -8.53 -13.54
N PRO A 75 -10.93 -8.84 -12.27
CA PRO A 75 -9.55 -8.73 -11.78
C PRO A 75 -8.65 -9.64 -12.62
N PRO A 76 -7.43 -9.21 -13.00
CA PRO A 76 -6.52 -10.06 -13.76
C PRO A 76 -6.24 -11.35 -12.97
N PRO A 77 -6.21 -12.54 -13.62
CA PRO A 77 -5.96 -13.78 -12.92
C PRO A 77 -4.54 -13.78 -12.36
N VAL A 78 -4.41 -13.68 -11.03
CA VAL A 78 -3.11 -13.76 -10.38
C VAL A 78 -2.74 -15.24 -10.23
N ASN A 79 -2.03 -15.75 -11.22
CA ASN A 79 -1.41 -17.07 -11.18
C ASN A 79 -0.25 -17.06 -10.17
N TYR A 80 -0.49 -17.49 -8.93
CA TYR A 80 0.57 -18.01 -8.05
C TYR A 80 0.44 -19.54 -7.96
N ARG A 81 0.80 -20.23 -9.04
CA ARG A 81 0.98 -21.69 -8.98
C ARG A 81 2.28 -21.99 -8.23
N SER A 82 2.13 -22.64 -7.07
CA SER A 82 3.04 -23.62 -6.40
C SER A 82 4.46 -23.11 -6.08
N HIS A 83 5.10 -23.38 -4.95
CA HIS A 83 5.49 -24.71 -4.45
C HIS A 83 5.72 -24.69 -2.93
N ALA A 84 5.32 -25.79 -2.28
CA ALA A 84 5.90 -26.40 -1.08
C ALA A 84 5.76 -25.68 0.29
N GLN A 85 4.88 -26.21 1.13
CA GLN A 85 5.18 -26.89 2.42
C GLN A 85 3.87 -27.05 3.19
N GLN A 86 3.30 -28.26 3.14
CA GLN A 86 3.38 -29.26 4.21
C GLN A 86 2.42 -28.96 5.38
N SER A 87 1.51 -29.92 5.51
CA SER A 87 0.45 -30.09 6.48
C SER A 87 0.92 -29.92 7.93
N TYR A 88 0.14 -29.21 8.74
CA TYR A 88 -0.02 -29.52 10.16
C TYR A 88 -1.51 -29.81 10.41
N PRO A 89 -1.86 -30.94 11.03
CA PRO A 89 -3.25 -31.21 11.39
C PRO A 89 -3.73 -30.23 12.46
N GLN A 90 -4.96 -29.74 12.26
CA GLN A 90 -5.72 -28.97 13.24
C GLN A 90 -6.16 -29.92 14.37
N THR A 91 -5.89 -29.55 15.62
CA THR A 91 -6.56 -30.16 16.78
C THR A 91 -7.85 -29.38 17.06
N PRO A 92 -9.04 -29.99 16.96
CA PRO A 92 -10.24 -29.43 17.57
C PRO A 92 -10.33 -29.86 19.05
N PRO A 93 -11.23 -29.27 19.85
CA PRO A 93 -11.02 -28.85 21.24
C PRO A 93 -10.72 -29.96 22.26
#